data_AF-A0A6P8D6T8-F1
#
_entry.id   AF-A0A6P8D6T8-F1
#
_cell.length_a   1.000
_cell.length_b   1.000
_cell.length_c   1.000
_cell.angle_alpha   90.00
_cell.angle_beta   90.00
_cell.angle_gamma   90.00
#
_symmetry.space_group_name_H-M   'P 1'
#
loop_
_entity.id
_entity.type
_entity.pdbx_description
1 polymer ?
#
loop_
_entity_poly.entity_id
_entity_poly.type
_entity_poly.pdbx_seq_one_letter_code
_entity_poly.pdbx_strand_id
1 'polypeptide(L)'
;MLGLGRCPLSFSTQLQYLYGNAFSYCLVDPNAGRNATSKLVFGSRQNLLGRQPMNFTSFVAKRPNPDETFYYLQIEPVSIIKEAFAKKVRGYPVVEDERFGLRYGASGKEELDMPEFRITFDDGAEWNFPAENVFIRFQPEGIVCLAILRIDNDRFSIIGNYQQKNFHVLYDAEESRLGFTAEMCRPLTYCLSINSLYLIFSPEVFFY
;
A
#
# COMPACT_ATOMS: atom_id res chain seq x y z
N MET A 1 -2.49 7.28 18.46
CA MET A 1 -2.56 7.28 16.98
C MET A 1 -1.76 8.46 16.47
N LEU A 2 -1.10 8.31 15.31
CA LEU A 2 -0.33 9.38 14.66
C LEU A 2 -1.01 9.75 13.34
N GLY A 3 -1.44 11.00 13.18
CA GLY A 3 -2.14 11.44 11.96
C GLY A 3 -1.18 11.93 10.88
N LEU A 4 -1.22 11.33 9.69
CA LEU A 4 -0.36 11.67 8.54
C LEU A 4 -1.11 12.35 7.39
N GLY A 5 -2.37 12.72 7.63
CA GLY A 5 -3.25 13.34 6.64
C GLY A 5 -2.78 14.72 6.17
N ARG A 6 -3.59 15.34 5.31
CA ARG A 6 -3.30 16.63 4.65
C ARG A 6 -3.78 17.86 5.45
N CYS A 7 -4.34 17.63 6.62
CA CYS A 7 -4.85 18.70 7.50
C CYS A 7 -3.70 19.50 8.12
N PRO A 8 -3.85 20.82 8.36
CA PRO A 8 -2.85 21.64 9.06
C PRO A 8 -2.42 21.11 10.43
N LEU A 9 -3.30 20.39 11.13
CA LEU A 9 -3.02 19.79 12.44
C LEU A 9 -2.44 18.38 12.35
N SER A 10 -2.25 17.80 11.16
CA SER A 10 -1.58 16.50 11.04
C SER A 10 -0.11 16.60 11.45
N PHE A 11 0.44 15.46 11.89
CA PHE A 11 1.84 15.39 12.28
C PHE A 11 2.78 15.70 11.12
N SER A 12 2.45 15.21 9.91
CA SER A 12 3.21 15.49 8.69
C SER A 12 3.26 16.99 8.37
N THR A 13 2.13 17.70 8.48
CA THR A 13 2.07 19.14 8.21
C THR A 13 2.77 19.95 9.30
N GLN A 14 2.64 19.56 10.57
CA GLN A 14 3.31 20.26 11.68
C GLN A 14 4.84 20.17 11.60
N LEU A 15 5.38 19.05 11.07
CA LEU A 15 6.82 18.86 10.90
C LEU A 15 7.41 19.52 9.67
N GLN A 16 6.58 20.10 8.79
CA GLN A 16 7.01 20.58 7.49
C GLN A 16 8.13 21.62 7.56
N TYR A 17 8.10 22.49 8.57
CA TYR A 17 9.09 23.57 8.75
C TYR A 17 10.47 23.06 9.21
N LEU A 18 10.51 21.88 9.83
CA LEU A 18 11.74 21.32 10.39
C LEU A 18 12.38 20.30 9.46
N TYR A 19 11.57 19.43 8.86
CA TYR A 19 12.06 18.28 8.10
C TYR A 19 11.70 18.33 6.61
N GLY A 20 10.74 19.17 6.21
CA GLY A 20 10.17 19.18 4.87
C GLY A 20 8.76 18.62 4.83
N ASN A 21 8.07 18.87 3.73
CA ASN A 21 6.65 18.62 3.51
C ASN A 21 6.36 17.25 2.85
N ALA A 22 7.27 16.29 2.98
CA ALA A 22 7.10 14.96 2.44
C ALA A 22 7.42 13.91 3.49
N PHE A 23 6.85 12.72 3.30
CA PHE A 23 7.20 11.54 4.07
C PHE A 23 7.18 10.30 3.20
N SER A 24 7.99 9.30 3.56
CA SER A 24 7.99 8.01 2.87
C SER A 24 8.08 6.85 3.83
N TYR A 25 7.64 5.68 3.39
CA TYR A 25 7.79 4.44 4.13
C TYR A 25 8.06 3.26 3.21
N CYS A 26 8.54 2.18 3.82
CA CYS A 26 8.71 0.88 3.19
C CYS A 26 8.17 -0.17 4.17
N LEU A 27 7.00 -0.75 3.86
CA LEU A 27 6.36 -1.73 4.73
C LEU A 27 6.99 -3.10 4.51
N VAL A 28 7.58 -3.67 5.57
CA VAL A 28 8.13 -5.03 5.55
C VAL A 28 6.98 -6.04 5.49
N ASP A 29 7.19 -7.15 4.79
CA ASP A 29 6.21 -8.25 4.79
C ASP A 29 5.96 -8.73 6.24
N PRO A 30 4.71 -8.70 6.74
CA PRO A 30 4.39 -9.13 8.09
C PRO A 30 4.74 -10.61 8.36
N ASN A 31 4.87 -11.43 7.31
CA ASN A 31 5.27 -12.84 7.41
C ASN A 31 6.79 -13.03 7.49
N ALA A 32 7.60 -11.98 7.30
CA ALA A 32 9.07 -12.06 7.34
C ALA A 32 9.65 -12.21 8.76
N GLY A 33 8.80 -12.24 9.81
CA GLY A 33 9.18 -12.57 11.18
C GLY A 33 8.63 -11.62 12.24
N ARG A 34 8.47 -12.09 13.48
CA ARG A 34 7.80 -11.36 14.60
C ARG A 34 8.47 -10.03 15.03
N ASN A 35 9.72 -9.80 14.62
CA ASN A 35 10.48 -8.60 14.96
C ASN A 35 10.76 -7.70 13.72
N ALA A 36 10.13 -7.98 12.59
CA ALA A 36 10.25 -7.14 11.40
C ALA A 36 9.70 -5.74 11.71
N THR A 37 10.49 -4.69 11.47
CA THR A 37 10.08 -3.33 11.79
C THR A 37 10.21 -2.43 10.58
N SER A 38 9.13 -1.74 10.25
CA SER A 38 9.06 -0.81 9.12
C SER A 38 9.48 0.59 9.54
N LYS A 39 9.85 1.43 8.56
CA LYS A 39 10.24 2.84 8.78
C LYS A 39 9.24 3.76 8.12
N LEU A 40 8.98 4.87 8.80
CA LEU A 40 8.41 6.10 8.25
C LEU A 40 9.44 7.21 8.42
N VAL A 41 9.71 7.93 7.35
CA VAL A 41 10.76 8.94 7.28
C VAL A 41 10.15 10.26 6.82
N PHE A 42 10.35 11.32 7.60
CA PHE A 42 9.99 12.69 7.23
C PHE A 42 11.21 13.43 6.71
N GLY A 43 11.04 14.22 5.65
CA GLY A 43 12.16 14.80 4.93
C GLY A 43 11.74 15.70 3.77
N SER A 44 12.72 16.41 3.20
CA SER A 44 12.57 17.02 1.89
C SER A 44 12.48 15.93 0.82
N ARG A 45 11.78 16.22 -0.29
CA ARG A 45 11.61 15.29 -1.40
C ARG A 45 12.94 14.66 -1.83
N GLN A 46 13.99 15.47 -2.03
CA GLN A 46 15.28 14.99 -2.52
C GLN A 46 15.92 13.96 -1.60
N ASN A 47 15.71 14.07 -0.29
CA ASN A 47 16.25 13.15 0.71
C ASN A 47 15.42 11.87 0.86
N LEU A 48 14.16 11.91 0.43
CA LEU A 48 13.23 10.79 0.50
C LEU A 48 13.13 10.00 -0.80
N LEU A 49 13.70 10.48 -1.90
CA LEU A 49 13.84 9.69 -3.11
C LEU A 49 14.72 8.47 -2.81
N GLY A 50 14.20 7.29 -3.14
CA GLY A 50 14.89 6.02 -2.96
C GLY A 50 16.07 5.87 -3.91
N ARG A 51 16.76 4.73 -3.80
CA ARG A 51 17.83 4.37 -4.75
C ARG A 51 17.30 4.01 -6.14
N GLN A 52 16.05 3.55 -6.19
CA GLN A 52 15.39 3.14 -7.42
C GLN A 52 14.61 4.31 -8.03
N PRO A 53 14.53 4.40 -9.37
CA PRO A 53 13.60 5.31 -10.03
C PRO A 53 12.17 5.06 -9.55
N MET A 54 11.47 6.13 -9.21
CA MET A 54 10.13 6.07 -8.65
C MET A 54 9.10 6.52 -9.70
N ASN A 55 7.99 5.80 -9.79
CA ASN A 55 6.82 6.23 -10.56
C ASN A 55 5.98 7.18 -9.72
N PHE A 56 5.26 8.08 -10.37
CA PHE A 56 4.43 9.08 -9.69
C PHE A 56 3.04 9.12 -10.28
N THR A 57 2.04 9.33 -9.43
CA THR A 57 0.67 9.67 -9.84
C THR A 57 0.13 10.82 -9.00
N SER A 58 -0.70 11.67 -9.59
CA SER A 58 -1.23 12.87 -8.93
C SER A 58 -2.37 12.55 -7.96
N PHE A 59 -2.45 13.27 -6.83
CA PHE A 59 -3.66 13.22 -6.00
C PHE A 59 -4.81 13.95 -6.69
N VAL A 60 -6.04 13.46 -6.49
CA VAL A 60 -7.26 14.07 -7.05
C VAL A 60 -7.36 15.55 -6.66
N ALA A 61 -7.23 15.84 -5.36
CA ALA A 61 -7.16 17.20 -4.86
C ALA A 61 -5.72 17.72 -4.91
N LYS A 62 -5.44 18.67 -5.80
CA LYS A 62 -4.11 19.30 -5.94
C LYS A 62 -3.79 20.29 -4.82
N ARG A 63 -4.78 20.77 -4.08
CA ARG A 63 -4.59 21.68 -2.94
C ARG A 63 -5.25 21.09 -1.71
N PRO A 64 -4.60 21.13 -0.53
CA PRO A 64 -5.23 20.70 0.71
C PRO A 64 -6.45 21.56 1.02
N ASN A 65 -7.62 20.94 1.11
CA ASN A 65 -8.82 21.54 1.71
C ASN A 65 -8.82 21.20 3.20
N PRO A 66 -9.08 22.14 4.13
CA PRO A 66 -9.22 21.84 5.56
C PRO A 66 -10.17 20.68 5.87
N ASP A 67 -11.19 20.48 5.04
CA ASP A 67 -12.17 19.39 5.18
C ASP A 67 -11.71 18.06 4.56
N GLU A 68 -10.66 18.07 3.72
CA GLU A 68 -10.10 16.88 3.08
C GLU A 68 -8.80 16.44 3.78
N THR A 69 -8.92 15.41 4.61
CA THR A 69 -7.80 14.92 5.40
C THR A 69 -7.03 13.79 4.72
N PHE A 70 -7.67 13.05 3.80
CA PHE A 70 -7.11 11.86 3.16
C PHE A 70 -6.40 12.16 1.84
N TYR A 71 -5.61 11.19 1.38
CA TYR A 71 -4.99 11.21 0.06
C TYR A 71 -5.83 10.39 -0.89
N TYR A 72 -6.42 11.04 -1.90
CA TYR A 72 -7.28 10.38 -2.88
C TYR A 72 -6.56 10.18 -4.20
N LEU A 73 -6.72 9.00 -4.77
CA LEU A 73 -6.30 8.62 -6.11
C LEU A 73 -7.51 8.19 -6.92
N GLN A 74 -7.51 8.50 -8.21
CA GLN A 74 -8.54 8.02 -9.13
C GLN A 74 -8.19 6.60 -9.57
N ILE A 75 -9.04 5.63 -9.25
CA ILE A 75 -8.88 4.22 -9.63
C ILE A 75 -10.20 3.62 -10.11
N GLU A 76 -10.12 2.48 -10.79
CA GLU A 76 -11.30 1.71 -11.19
C GLU A 76 -12.09 1.16 -9.98
N PRO A 77 -13.42 1.04 -10.08
CA PRO A 77 -14.24 0.45 -9.04
C PRO A 77 -13.83 -0.98 -8.65
N VAL A 78 -13.89 -1.30 -7.35
CA VAL A 78 -13.56 -2.63 -6.80
C VAL A 78 -14.41 -3.75 -7.42
N SER A 79 -15.66 -3.47 -7.83
CA SER A 79 -16.51 -4.43 -8.52
C SER A 79 -15.88 -4.94 -9.81
N ILE A 80 -15.36 -4.03 -10.65
CA ILE A 80 -14.69 -4.37 -11.92
C ILE A 80 -13.44 -5.20 -11.65
N ILE A 81 -12.66 -4.82 -10.64
CA ILE A 81 -11.43 -5.54 -10.26
C ILE A 81 -11.75 -6.98 -9.83
N LYS A 82 -12.78 -7.18 -8.97
CA LYS A 82 -13.19 -8.51 -8.53
C LYS A 82 -13.67 -9.38 -9.70
N GLU A 83 -14.47 -8.83 -10.60
CA GLU A 83 -14.93 -9.56 -11.79
C GLU A 83 -13.78 -9.98 -12.71
N ALA A 84 -12.76 -9.11 -12.87
CA ALA A 84 -11.58 -9.43 -13.65
C ALA A 84 -10.81 -10.64 -13.07
N PHE A 85 -10.64 -10.69 -11.74
CA PHE A 85 -10.03 -11.85 -11.08
C PHE A 85 -10.86 -13.13 -11.24
N ALA A 86 -12.18 -13.05 -11.03
CA ALA A 86 -13.07 -14.20 -11.19
C ALA A 86 -12.99 -14.79 -12.62
N LYS A 87 -12.75 -13.97 -13.64
CA LYS A 87 -12.57 -14.42 -15.03
C LYS A 87 -11.17 -14.93 -15.34
N LYS A 88 -10.13 -14.38 -14.71
CA LYS A 88 -8.72 -14.65 -15.03
C LYS A 88 -8.15 -15.84 -14.24
N VAL A 89 -8.55 -16.02 -12.99
CA VAL A 89 -8.11 -17.16 -12.17
C VAL A 89 -8.78 -18.44 -12.68
N ARG A 90 -7.98 -19.41 -13.13
CA ARG A 90 -8.44 -20.69 -13.68
C ARG A 90 -7.71 -21.85 -13.01
N GLY A 91 -8.32 -23.03 -13.02
CA GLY A 91 -7.70 -24.23 -12.46
C GLY A 91 -7.72 -24.32 -10.92
N TYR A 92 -8.54 -23.50 -10.26
CA TYR A 92 -8.81 -23.57 -8.83
C TYR A 92 -10.33 -23.48 -8.59
N PRO A 93 -10.94 -24.39 -7.80
CA PRO A 93 -12.34 -24.28 -7.44
C PRO A 93 -12.59 -23.00 -6.63
N VAL A 94 -13.64 -22.26 -6.98
CA VAL A 94 -14.08 -21.11 -6.19
C VAL A 94 -14.73 -21.61 -4.91
N VAL A 95 -14.35 -21.01 -3.78
CA VAL A 95 -14.94 -21.28 -2.46
C VAL A 95 -15.82 -20.08 -2.12
N GLU A 96 -17.13 -20.30 -2.06
CA GLU A 96 -18.09 -19.23 -1.75
C GLU A 96 -17.95 -18.77 -0.30
N ASP A 97 -17.87 -17.45 -0.11
CA ASP A 97 -18.03 -16.79 1.18
C ASP A 97 -18.65 -15.41 0.94
N GLU A 98 -19.80 -15.16 1.56
CA GLU A 98 -20.54 -13.90 1.38
C GLU A 98 -19.92 -12.72 2.17
N ARG A 99 -19.15 -13.01 3.22
CA ARG A 99 -18.52 -12.01 4.12
C ARG A 99 -17.12 -11.63 3.69
N PHE A 100 -16.37 -12.56 3.09
CA PHE A 100 -14.99 -12.34 2.69
C PHE A 100 -14.86 -12.33 1.17
N GLY A 101 -13.78 -11.74 0.64
CA GLY A 101 -13.55 -11.62 -0.80
C GLY A 101 -13.49 -12.97 -1.55
N LEU A 102 -13.24 -12.93 -2.86
CA LEU A 102 -13.13 -14.14 -3.68
C LEU A 102 -12.09 -15.13 -3.12
N ARG A 103 -12.44 -16.40 -2.97
CA ARG A 103 -11.54 -17.45 -2.47
C ARG A 103 -11.41 -18.60 -3.45
N TYR A 104 -10.26 -19.26 -3.42
CA TYR A 104 -9.88 -20.35 -4.32
C TYR A 104 -9.29 -21.51 -3.53
N GLY A 105 -9.72 -22.74 -3.84
CA GLY A 105 -9.12 -23.95 -3.30
C GLY A 105 -7.82 -24.29 -4.02
N ALA A 106 -6.74 -24.46 -3.27
CA ALA A 106 -5.39 -24.74 -3.74
C ALA A 106 -4.67 -25.81 -2.88
N SER A 107 -5.44 -26.71 -2.25
CA SER A 107 -4.91 -27.81 -1.46
C SER A 107 -3.98 -28.69 -2.29
N GLY A 108 -2.81 -29.03 -1.75
CA GLY A 108 -1.82 -29.88 -2.42
C GLY A 108 -0.99 -29.20 -3.52
N LYS A 109 -1.20 -27.90 -3.82
CA LYS A 109 -0.35 -27.16 -4.76
C LYS A 109 0.75 -26.41 -4.03
N GLU A 110 2.02 -26.75 -4.28
CA GLU A 110 3.15 -26.03 -3.68
C GLU A 110 3.31 -24.64 -4.29
N GLU A 111 3.29 -24.57 -5.62
CA GLU A 111 3.36 -23.34 -6.41
C GLU A 111 1.98 -22.94 -6.92
N LEU A 112 1.69 -21.64 -6.87
CA LEU A 112 0.40 -21.07 -7.27
C LEU A 112 0.61 -20.18 -8.49
N ASP A 113 0.00 -20.57 -9.62
CA ASP A 113 -0.15 -19.70 -10.78
C ASP A 113 -1.32 -18.72 -10.53
N MET A 114 -1.00 -17.58 -9.91
CA MET A 114 -1.94 -16.51 -9.59
C MET A 114 -1.60 -15.25 -10.41
N PRO A 115 -2.60 -14.57 -10.97
CA PRO A 115 -2.35 -13.41 -11.82
C PRO A 115 -1.84 -12.21 -11.00
N GLU A 116 -0.92 -11.46 -11.58
CA GLU A 116 -0.56 -10.13 -11.08
C GLU A 116 -1.71 -9.11 -11.26
N PHE A 117 -1.68 -8.07 -10.44
CA PHE A 117 -2.62 -6.96 -10.47
C PHE A 117 -1.92 -5.67 -10.89
N ARG A 118 -2.60 -4.83 -11.66
CA ARG A 118 -2.09 -3.52 -12.05
C ARG A 118 -3.19 -2.49 -11.88
N ILE A 119 -2.81 -1.35 -11.31
CA ILE A 119 -3.61 -0.12 -11.38
C ILE A 119 -2.96 0.78 -12.43
N THR A 120 -3.74 1.21 -13.40
CA THR A 120 -3.37 2.27 -14.34
C THR A 120 -4.13 3.52 -13.93
N PHE A 121 -3.39 4.57 -13.60
CA PHE A 121 -3.95 5.87 -13.21
C PHE A 121 -4.31 6.71 -14.44
N ASP A 122 -5.11 7.75 -14.22
CA ASP A 122 -5.58 8.67 -15.27
C ASP A 122 -4.45 9.46 -15.96
N ASP A 123 -3.36 9.70 -15.22
CA ASP A 123 -2.12 10.30 -15.73
C ASP A 123 -1.18 9.30 -16.42
N GLY A 124 -1.62 8.05 -16.60
CA GLY A 124 -0.90 7.00 -17.31
C GLY A 124 0.17 6.29 -16.47
N ALA A 125 0.33 6.67 -15.20
CA ALA A 125 1.20 5.94 -14.29
C ALA A 125 0.64 4.53 -14.04
N GLU A 126 1.54 3.55 -13.88
CA GLU A 126 1.17 2.16 -13.63
C GLU A 126 1.80 1.65 -12.34
N TRP A 127 0.96 1.17 -11.42
CA TRP A 127 1.41 0.46 -10.22
C TRP A 127 1.11 -1.03 -10.35
N ASN A 128 2.18 -1.81 -10.48
CA ASN A 128 2.14 -3.27 -10.58
C ASN A 128 2.27 -3.89 -9.19
N PHE A 129 1.30 -4.72 -8.82
CA PHE A 129 1.24 -5.47 -7.58
C PHE A 129 1.43 -6.96 -7.88
N PRO A 130 2.55 -7.56 -7.45
CA PRO A 130 2.76 -8.99 -7.50
C PRO A 130 1.65 -9.78 -6.79
N ALA A 131 1.49 -11.06 -7.13
CA ALA A 131 0.46 -11.92 -6.54
C ALA A 131 0.51 -11.96 -4.99
N GLU A 132 1.71 -11.86 -4.40
CA GLU A 132 1.91 -11.83 -2.95
C GLU A 132 1.32 -10.59 -2.26
N ASN A 133 1.03 -9.51 -3.00
CA ASN A 133 0.39 -8.29 -2.49
C ASN A 133 -1.14 -8.33 -2.62
N VAL A 134 -1.68 -9.36 -3.27
CA VAL A 134 -3.09 -9.43 -3.67
C VAL A 134 -3.76 -10.71 -3.19
N PHE A 135 -2.99 -11.78 -3.00
CA PHE A 135 -3.50 -13.09 -2.58
C PHE A 135 -2.88 -13.54 -1.25
N ILE A 136 -3.73 -13.87 -0.29
CA ILE A 136 -3.34 -14.44 1.00
C ILE A 136 -3.54 -15.94 0.95
N ARG A 137 -2.48 -16.72 1.21
CA ARG A 137 -2.56 -18.17 1.30
C ARG A 137 -2.68 -18.60 2.77
N PHE A 138 -3.71 -19.38 3.06
CA PHE A 138 -3.93 -20.03 4.36
C PHE A 138 -3.47 -21.49 4.28
N GLN A 139 -2.54 -21.84 5.16
CA GLN A 139 -2.06 -23.20 5.38
C GLN A 139 -2.40 -23.62 6.80
N PRO A 140 -2.77 -24.91 7.02
CA PRO A 140 -2.72 -26.04 6.07
C PRO A 140 -3.96 -26.21 5.17
N GLU A 141 -4.98 -25.36 5.29
CA GLU A 141 -6.27 -25.52 4.60
C GLU A 141 -6.13 -25.52 3.07
N GLY A 142 -5.06 -24.89 2.55
CA GLY A 142 -4.84 -24.77 1.12
C GLY A 142 -5.84 -23.83 0.48
N ILE A 143 -6.27 -22.79 1.21
CA ILE A 143 -7.19 -21.77 0.70
C ILE A 143 -6.39 -20.53 0.31
N VAL A 144 -6.72 -19.95 -0.84
CA VAL A 144 -6.14 -18.69 -1.31
C VAL A 144 -7.24 -17.65 -1.40
N CYS A 145 -7.07 -16.54 -0.70
CA CYS A 145 -8.05 -15.45 -0.61
C CYS A 145 -7.56 -14.24 -1.38
N LEU A 146 -8.43 -13.67 -2.22
CA LEU A 146 -8.22 -12.34 -2.78
C LEU A 146 -8.34 -11.30 -1.65
N ALA A 147 -7.26 -10.56 -1.40
CA ALA A 147 -7.16 -9.52 -0.37
C ALA A 147 -7.83 -8.21 -0.78
N ILE A 148 -8.99 -8.29 -1.46
CA ILE A 148 -9.82 -7.17 -1.88
C ILE A 148 -11.23 -7.44 -1.36
N LEU A 149 -11.64 -6.63 -0.38
CA LEU A 149 -12.93 -6.73 0.27
C LEU A 149 -13.88 -5.66 -0.29
N ARG A 150 -15.17 -5.99 -0.38
CA ARG A 150 -16.21 -5.00 -0.66
C ARG A 150 -16.66 -4.40 0.66
N ILE A 151 -16.79 -3.08 0.70
CA ILE A 151 -17.42 -2.34 1.79
C ILE A 151 -18.73 -1.81 1.21
N ASP A 152 -19.85 -1.93 1.93
CA ASP A 152 -21.20 -1.61 1.42
C ASP A 152 -21.43 -0.12 1.10
N ASN A 153 -20.41 0.71 1.29
CA ASN A 153 -20.37 2.12 0.90
C ASN A 153 -19.43 2.26 -0.31
N ASP A 154 -19.96 2.04 -1.51
CA ASP A 154 -19.22 2.06 -2.80
C ASP A 154 -18.56 3.41 -3.16
N ARG A 155 -18.54 4.39 -2.25
CA ARG A 155 -18.00 5.73 -2.52
C ARG A 155 -16.49 5.77 -2.67
N PHE A 156 -15.75 4.97 -1.89
CA PHE A 156 -14.30 5.01 -1.90
C PHE A 156 -13.72 3.61 -1.72
N SER A 157 -12.54 3.40 -2.31
CA SER A 157 -11.74 2.19 -2.13
C SER A 157 -10.47 2.54 -1.35
N ILE A 158 -10.01 1.61 -0.52
CA ILE A 158 -8.82 1.79 0.32
C ILE A 158 -7.76 0.81 -0.17
N ILE A 159 -6.58 1.33 -0.53
CA ILE A 159 -5.40 0.50 -0.78
C ILE A 159 -4.77 0.20 0.58
N GLY A 160 -4.95 -1.01 1.09
CA GLY A 160 -4.49 -1.38 2.43
C GLY A 160 -3.00 -1.68 2.53
N ASN A 161 -2.51 -1.81 3.76
CA ASN A 161 -1.10 -2.16 4.05
C ASN A 161 -0.60 -3.41 3.32
N TYR A 162 -1.48 -4.42 3.17
CA TYR A 162 -1.11 -5.67 2.52
C TYR A 162 -0.74 -5.47 1.04
N GLN A 163 -1.43 -4.57 0.34
CA GLN A 163 -1.09 -4.21 -1.03
C GLN A 163 0.22 -3.42 -1.12
N GLN A 164 0.55 -2.65 -0.06
CA GLN A 164 1.68 -1.72 -0.05
C GLN A 164 2.99 -2.28 0.52
N LYS A 165 3.00 -3.52 1.03
CA LYS A 165 4.25 -4.18 1.47
C LYS A 165 5.24 -4.32 0.31
N ASN A 166 6.53 -4.24 0.61
CA ASN A 166 7.61 -4.28 -0.38
C ASN A 166 7.52 -3.19 -1.47
N PHE A 167 6.94 -2.05 -1.12
CA PHE A 167 7.03 -0.82 -1.91
C PHE A 167 7.66 0.29 -1.07
N HIS A 168 8.56 1.05 -1.68
CA HIS A 168 8.90 2.38 -1.18
C HIS A 168 7.82 3.34 -1.68
N VAL A 169 7.04 3.88 -0.74
CA VAL A 169 5.93 4.79 -1.01
C VAL A 169 6.28 6.17 -0.48
N LEU A 170 6.17 7.20 -1.32
CA LEU A 170 6.47 8.60 -1.03
C LEU A 170 5.20 9.44 -1.15
N TYR A 171 4.84 10.13 -0.08
CA TYR A 171 3.81 11.17 -0.09
C TYR A 171 4.50 12.51 -0.27
N ASP A 172 4.44 13.04 -1.48
CA ASP A 172 5.01 14.33 -1.87
C ASP A 172 3.91 15.39 -1.77
N ALA A 173 3.79 16.04 -0.60
CA ALA A 173 2.76 17.06 -0.40
C ALA A 173 3.10 18.38 -1.12
N GLU A 174 4.37 18.61 -1.47
CA GLU A 174 4.81 19.77 -2.26
C GLU A 174 4.17 19.77 -3.64
N GLU A 175 4.30 18.63 -4.33
CA GLU A 175 3.82 18.46 -5.69
C GLU A 175 2.42 17.80 -5.74
N SER A 176 1.83 17.51 -4.58
CA SER A 176 0.54 16.83 -4.43
C SER A 176 0.42 15.55 -5.25
N ARG A 177 1.36 14.63 -5.05
CA ARG A 177 1.44 13.35 -5.76
C ARG A 177 1.93 12.22 -4.86
N LEU A 178 1.59 10.99 -5.25
CA LEU A 178 2.11 9.76 -4.66
C LEU A 178 3.24 9.22 -5.53
N GLY A 179 4.40 8.99 -4.92
CA GLY A 179 5.49 8.24 -5.52
C GLY A 179 5.49 6.79 -5.03
N PHE A 180 5.80 5.84 -5.92
CA PHE A 180 5.89 4.42 -5.57
C PHE A 180 6.93 3.70 -6.43
N THR A 181 7.65 2.77 -5.82
CA THR A 181 8.52 1.81 -6.52
C THR A 181 8.59 0.51 -5.73
N ALA A 182 8.73 -0.62 -6.42
CA ALA A 182 9.00 -1.89 -5.77
C ALA A 182 10.36 -1.83 -5.06
N GLU A 183 10.40 -2.26 -3.81
CA GLU A 183 11.61 -2.32 -3.02
C GLU A 183 11.51 -3.46 -2.00
N MET A 184 12.55 -4.30 -1.91
CA MET A 184 12.62 -5.32 -0.87
C MET A 184 12.84 -4.63 0.49
N CYS A 185 11.74 -4.34 1.19
CA CYS A 185 11.77 -3.67 2.49
C CYS A 185 12.41 -4.59 3.54
N ARG A 186 13.54 -4.18 4.11
CA ARG A 186 14.27 -4.95 5.12
C ARG A 186 14.03 -4.43 6.53
N PRO A 187 13.91 -5.32 7.53
CA PRO A 187 13.92 -4.92 8.93
C PRO A 187 15.19 -4.12 9.26
N LEU A 188 15.03 -3.17 10.18
CA LEU A 188 16.17 -2.45 10.76
C LEU A 188 17.14 -3.41 11.44
N THR A 189 18.41 -3.33 11.04
CA THR A 189 19.52 -3.98 11.76
C THR A 189 20.32 -2.98 12.61
N TYR A 190 20.28 -1.66 12.29
CA TYR A 190 20.97 -0.59 13.04
C TYR A 190 20.28 0.78 12.88
N CYS A 191 20.31 1.64 13.91
CA CYS A 191 19.91 3.04 13.80
C CYS A 191 20.91 3.80 12.92
N LEU A 192 20.45 4.39 11.81
CA LEU A 192 21.26 5.28 10.97
C LEU A 192 21.02 6.73 11.38
N SER A 193 22.09 7.52 11.57
CA SER A 193 21.99 8.95 11.88
C SER A 193 22.04 9.79 10.61
N ILE A 194 20.91 10.38 10.22
CA ILE A 194 20.85 11.47 9.23
C ILE A 194 19.71 12.42 9.70
N ASN A 195 19.73 13.68 9.24
CA ASN A 195 18.79 14.79 9.50
C ASN A 195 17.30 14.52 9.13
N SER A 196 16.80 13.31 9.33
CA SER A 196 15.43 12.88 9.06
C SER A 196 14.81 12.35 10.35
N LEU A 197 13.52 12.62 10.57
CA LEU A 197 12.80 12.00 11.66
C LEU A 197 12.35 10.59 11.23
N TYR A 198 12.78 9.58 11.98
CA TYR A 198 12.39 8.20 11.77
C TYR A 198 11.36 7.78 12.81
N LEU A 199 10.23 7.27 12.35
CA LEU A 199 9.30 6.52 13.19
C LEU A 199 9.35 5.05 12.80
N ILE A 200 9.54 4.22 13.82
CA ILE A 200 9.76 2.78 13.71
C ILE A 200 8.47 2.10 14.13
N PHE A 201 7.89 1.28 13.24
CA PHE A 201 6.59 0.65 13.47
C PHE A 201 6.67 -0.87 13.42
N SER A 202 6.12 -1.49 14.48
CA SER A 202 5.80 -2.91 14.55
C SER A 202 4.70 -3.27 13.53
N PRO A 203 4.60 -4.53 13.05
CA PRO A 203 3.58 -5.00 12.12
C PRO A 203 2.12 -4.77 12.57
N GLU A 204 1.87 -4.37 13.81
CA GLU A 204 0.54 -4.07 14.36
C GLU A 204 -0.01 -2.67 13.98
N VAL A 205 0.72 -1.88 13.18
CA VAL A 205 0.30 -0.54 12.76
C VAL A 205 -0.52 -0.60 11.47
N PHE A 206 -1.80 -0.26 11.57
CA PHE A 206 -2.71 -0.09 10.44
C PHE A 206 -2.61 1.34 9.90
N PHE A 207 -2.33 1.50 8.60
CA PHE A 207 -2.62 2.77 7.91
C PHE A 207 -4.07 2.64 7.42
N TYR A 208 -4.95 3.46 8.00
CA TYR A 208 -6.34 3.61 7.57
C TYR A 208 -6.46 4.78 6.60
#